data_AF-A0A2T0UJM0-F1
#
_entry.id   AF-A0A2T0UJM0-F1
#
_cell.length_a   1.000
_cell.length_b   1.000
_cell.length_c   1.000
_cell.angle_alpha   90.00
_cell.angle_beta   90.00
_cell.angle_gamma   90.00
#
_symmetry.space_group_name_H-M   'P 1'
#
loop_
_entity.id
_entity.type
_entity.pdbx_description
1 polymer ?
#
loop_
_entity_poly.entity_id
_entity_poly.type
_entity_poly.pdbx_seq_one_letter_code
_entity_poly.pdbx_strand_id
1 'polypeptide(L)'
;MTGWWWLVVVLAVVGVLLLVVGFLQMRGAKPTPGIKGGFGGPPGSSDVGSHPGFEAPGPRDHWKVGAPLRIAGFAAILTAALIGLVLTISKAL
;
A
#
# COMPACT_ATOMS: atom_id res chain seq x y z
N MET A 1 -31.45 6.30 15.34
CA MET A 1 -30.05 5.81 15.47
C MET A 1 -29.24 5.90 14.15
N THR A 2 -29.66 6.66 13.14
CA THR A 2 -29.48 6.21 11.74
C THR A 2 -28.79 7.16 10.76
N GLY A 3 -28.36 8.37 11.14
CA GLY A 3 -27.89 9.34 10.13
C GLY A 3 -26.49 9.07 9.54
N TRP A 4 -25.51 8.76 10.39
CA TRP A 4 -24.09 8.94 10.01
C TRP A 4 -23.19 7.72 10.29
N TRP A 5 -23.71 6.68 10.95
CA TRP A 5 -22.94 5.47 11.27
C TRP A 5 -22.47 4.70 10.04
N TRP A 6 -23.23 4.77 8.95
CA TRP A 6 -22.85 4.14 7.69
C TRP A 6 -21.55 4.72 7.12
N LEU A 7 -21.25 6.01 7.35
CA LEU A 7 -19.98 6.62 6.92
C LEU A 7 -18.79 6.03 7.67
N VAL A 8 -18.94 5.77 8.97
CA VAL A 8 -17.89 5.10 9.77
C VAL A 8 -17.59 3.72 9.19
N VAL A 9 -18.63 2.96 8.85
CA VAL A 9 -18.50 1.64 8.24
C VAL A 9 -17.84 1.74 6.85
N VAL A 10 -18.30 2.64 5.98
CA VAL A 10 -17.75 2.82 4.64
C VAL A 10 -16.28 3.24 4.69
N LEU A 11 -15.93 4.23 5.51
CA LEU A 11 -14.55 4.69 5.67
C LEU A 11 -13.64 3.60 6.23
N ALA A 12 -14.11 2.83 7.22
CA ALA A 12 -13.36 1.71 7.75
C ALA A 12 -13.12 0.63 6.69
N VAL A 13 -14.16 0.22 5.96
CA VAL A 13 -14.04 -0.80 4.90
C VAL A 13 -13.12 -0.34 3.78
N VAL A 14 -13.30 0.88 3.27
CA VAL A 14 -12.44 1.45 2.22
C VAL A 14 -11.00 1.55 2.72
N GLY A 15 -10.78 2.03 3.94
CA GLY A 15 -9.44 2.12 4.53
C GLY A 15 -8.73 0.77 4.64
N VAL A 16 -9.45 -0.28 5.06
CA VAL A 16 -8.94 -1.65 5.09
C VAL A 16 -8.60 -2.16 3.69
N LEU A 17 -9.47 -1.95 2.70
CA LEU A 17 -9.21 -2.36 1.33
C LEU A 17 -7.96 -1.68 0.76
N LEU A 18 -7.79 -0.37 0.98
CA LEU A 18 -6.61 0.38 0.55
C LEU A 18 -5.32 -0.16 1.20
N LEU A 19 -5.37 -0.50 2.49
CA LEU A 19 -4.25 -1.14 3.18
C LEU A 19 -3.92 -2.51 2.57
N VAL A 20 -4.92 -3.37 2.37
CA VAL A 20 -4.74 -4.70 1.77
C VAL A 20 -4.07 -4.57 0.41
N VAL A 21 -4.59 -3.73 -0.48
CA VAL A 21 -4.00 -3.51 -1.81
C VAL A 21 -2.60 -2.95 -1.71
N GLY A 22 -2.36 -1.93 -0.86
CA GLY A 22 -1.05 -1.34 -0.69
C GLY A 22 0.01 -2.32 -0.16
N PHE A 23 -0.38 -3.21 0.76
CA PHE A 23 0.51 -4.28 1.25
C PHE A 23 0.72 -5.38 0.21
N LEU A 24 -0.30 -5.75 -0.57
CA LEU A 24 -0.15 -6.70 -1.67
C LEU A 24 0.81 -6.17 -2.74
N GLN A 25 0.72 -4.88 -3.10
CA GLN A 25 1.67 -4.24 -4.01
C GLN A 25 3.10 -4.24 -3.44
N MET A 26 3.27 -3.89 -2.17
CA MET A 26 4.59 -3.94 -1.50
C MET A 26 5.18 -5.35 -1.47
N ARG A 27 4.33 -6.38 -1.28
CA ARG A 27 4.74 -7.79 -1.29
C ARG A 27 5.07 -8.27 -2.70
N GLY A 28 4.30 -7.90 -3.71
CA GLY A 28 4.56 -8.23 -5.12
C GLY A 28 5.82 -7.59 -5.66
N ALA A 29 6.17 -6.40 -5.16
CA ALA A 29 7.42 -5.71 -5.52
C ALA A 29 8.66 -6.24 -4.80
N LYS A 30 8.53 -7.24 -3.90
CA LYS A 30 9.69 -7.81 -3.20
C LYS A 30 10.68 -8.37 -4.24
N PRO A 31 11.97 -7.99 -4.17
CA PRO A 31 12.98 -8.53 -5.07
C PRO A 31 13.05 -10.05 -4.93
N THR A 32 12.77 -10.79 -5.99
CA THR A 32 12.99 -12.23 -6.06
C THR A 32 14.48 -12.50 -6.35
N PRO A 33 15.10 -13.53 -5.74
CA PRO A 33 16.51 -13.86 -5.96
C PRO A 33 16.90 -14.05 -7.43
N GLY A 34 15.94 -14.42 -8.29
CA GLY A 34 16.14 -14.64 -9.72
C GLY A 34 16.26 -13.36 -10.57
N ILE A 35 15.87 -12.18 -10.06
CA ILE A 35 15.95 -10.89 -10.78
C ILE A 35 17.10 -10.04 -10.20
N LYS A 36 18.12 -10.69 -9.64
CA LYS A 36 19.35 -10.00 -9.18
C LYS A 36 20.37 -9.75 -10.28
N GLY A 37 20.13 -10.24 -11.51
CA GLY A 37 21.08 -10.15 -12.63
C GLY A 37 20.76 -9.10 -13.68
N GLY A 38 19.51 -8.65 -13.78
CA GLY A 38 19.01 -7.89 -14.92
C GLY A 38 17.88 -8.63 -15.60
N PHE A 39 17.25 -7.98 -16.58
CA PHE A 39 16.24 -8.61 -17.44
C PHE A 39 16.96 -9.63 -18.34
N GLY A 40 17.33 -10.78 -17.76
CA GLY A 40 17.89 -11.91 -18.48
C GLY A 40 16.79 -12.58 -19.31
N GLY A 41 16.57 -12.07 -20.51
CA GLY A 41 15.93 -12.84 -21.56
C GLY A 41 16.80 -14.06 -21.95
N PRO A 42 16.35 -14.85 -22.94
CA PRO A 42 17.07 -16.04 -23.39
C PRO A 42 18.55 -15.74 -23.72
N PRO A 43 19.43 -16.75 -23.66
CA PRO A 43 20.85 -16.57 -24.01
C PRO A 43 21.01 -15.77 -25.32
N GLY A 44 21.58 -14.55 -25.22
CA GLY A 44 21.68 -13.60 -26.34
C GLY A 44 20.86 -12.31 -26.20
N SER A 45 19.97 -12.18 -25.21
CA SER A 45 19.34 -10.89 -24.89
C SER A 45 20.27 -10.00 -24.08
N SER A 46 20.34 -8.72 -24.43
CA SER A 46 21.16 -7.70 -23.75
C SER A 46 20.81 -7.62 -22.27
N ASP A 47 21.69 -8.12 -21.41
CA ASP A 47 21.54 -8.01 -19.96
C ASP A 47 21.78 -6.55 -19.55
N VAL A 48 20.69 -5.77 -19.48
CA VAL A 48 20.75 -4.33 -19.16
C VAL A 48 21.15 -4.08 -17.70
N GLY A 49 21.17 -5.13 -16.87
CA GLY A 49 21.50 -5.06 -15.44
C GLY A 49 22.93 -4.63 -15.15
N SER A 50 23.85 -4.79 -16.11
CA SER A 50 25.27 -4.43 -15.99
C SER A 50 25.67 -3.21 -16.82
N HIS A 51 24.70 -2.45 -17.36
CA HIS A 51 25.02 -1.25 -18.15
C HIS A 51 25.66 -0.18 -17.24
N PRO A 52 26.80 0.44 -17.64
CA PRO A 52 27.35 1.58 -16.90
C PRO A 52 26.31 2.71 -16.90
N GLY A 53 25.69 2.96 -15.74
CA GLY A 53 24.59 3.92 -15.57
C GLY A 53 23.26 3.31 -15.13
N PHE A 54 23.12 1.98 -15.08
CA PHE A 54 21.93 1.32 -14.51
C PHE A 54 22.17 1.02 -13.02
N GLU A 55 21.52 1.77 -12.13
CA GLU A 55 21.45 1.42 -10.72
C GLU A 55 20.29 0.47 -10.48
N ALA A 56 20.60 -0.81 -10.26
CA ALA A 56 19.59 -1.79 -9.89
C ALA A 56 18.90 -1.37 -8.57
N PRO A 57 17.55 -1.43 -8.50
CA PRO A 57 16.81 -1.08 -7.29
C PRO A 57 17.34 -1.85 -6.08
N GLY A 58 17.60 -1.12 -4.99
CA GLY A 58 18.13 -1.70 -3.78
C GLY A 58 17.13 -2.65 -3.11
N PRO A 59 17.58 -3.56 -2.23
CA PRO A 59 16.73 -4.54 -1.56
C PRO A 59 15.58 -3.97 -0.72
N ARG A 60 15.58 -2.65 -0.44
CA ARG A 60 14.58 -1.94 0.36
C ARG A 60 13.69 -1.01 -0.45
N ASP A 61 13.97 -0.78 -1.73
CA ASP A 61 13.21 0.20 -2.52
C ASP A 61 11.76 -0.24 -2.78
N HIS A 62 11.50 -1.55 -2.71
CA HIS A 62 10.15 -2.10 -2.78
C HIS A 62 9.22 -1.62 -1.64
N TRP A 63 9.75 -1.05 -0.56
CA TRP A 63 8.94 -0.53 0.56
C TRP A 63 8.19 0.75 0.20
N LYS A 64 8.62 1.46 -0.84
CA LYS A 64 7.93 2.65 -1.33
C LYS A 64 6.70 2.27 -2.16
N VAL A 65 6.68 1.07 -2.73
CA VAL A 65 5.56 0.56 -3.52
C VAL A 65 4.33 0.41 -2.64
N GLY A 66 3.19 0.92 -3.11
CA GLY A 66 1.94 0.93 -2.37
C GLY A 66 1.95 1.81 -1.10
N ALA A 67 2.97 2.65 -0.88
CA ALA A 67 3.00 3.58 0.26
C ALA A 67 1.85 4.60 0.24
N PRO A 68 1.51 5.25 -0.89
CA PRO A 68 0.37 6.18 -0.93
C PRO A 68 -0.95 5.53 -0.55
N LEU A 69 -1.21 4.30 -1.03
CA LEU A 69 -2.40 3.52 -0.68
C LEU A 69 -2.45 3.17 0.80
N ARG A 70 -1.30 2.81 1.39
CA ARG A 70 -1.23 2.53 2.83
C ARG A 70 -1.47 3.78 3.67
N ILE A 71 -0.88 4.92 3.30
CA ILE A 71 -1.10 6.21 3.98
C ILE A 71 -2.58 6.60 3.89
N ALA A 72 -3.18 6.55 2.71
CA ALA A 72 -4.60 6.83 2.51
C ALA A 72 -5.50 5.87 3.31
N GLY A 73 -5.15 4.58 3.36
CA GLY A 73 -5.87 3.58 4.13
C GLY A 73 -5.84 3.84 5.64
N PHE A 74 -4.66 4.16 6.21
CA PHE A 74 -4.54 4.54 7.61
C PHE A 74 -5.28 5.85 7.91
N ALA A 75 -5.19 6.85 7.03
CA ALA A 75 -5.91 8.10 7.18
C ALA A 75 -7.42 7.87 7.21
N ALA A 76 -7.97 7.06 6.30
CA ALA A 76 -9.39 6.73 6.27
C ALA A 76 -9.87 6.02 7.54
N ILE A 77 -9.10 5.06 8.07
CA ILE A 77 -9.42 4.37 9.33
C ILE A 77 -9.38 5.34 10.51
N LEU A 78 -8.38 6.22 10.57
CA LEU A 78 -8.28 7.23 11.61
C LEU A 78 -9.48 8.18 11.59
N THR A 79 -9.87 8.66 10.40
CA THR A 79 -11.07 9.48 10.22
C THR A 79 -12.34 8.74 10.66
N ALA A 80 -12.48 7.46 10.29
CA ALA A 80 -13.61 6.64 10.73
C ALA A 80 -13.68 6.54 12.27
N ALA A 81 -12.54 6.30 12.92
CA ALA A 81 -12.45 6.22 14.38
C ALA A 81 -12.84 7.53 15.06
N LEU A 82 -12.36 8.66 14.55
CA LEU A 82 -12.71 9.99 15.08
C LEU A 82 -14.21 10.28 14.93
N ILE A 83 -14.80 10.02 13.77
CA ILE A 83 -16.24 10.22 13.55
C ILE A 83 -17.04 9.29 14.47
N GLY A 84 -16.65 8.02 14.57
CA GLY A 84 -17.31 7.05 15.45
C GLY A 84 -17.25 7.47 16.93
N LEU A 85 -16.12 8.01 17.38
CA LEU A 85 -15.97 8.54 18.74
C LEU A 85 -16.91 9.72 18.98
N VAL A 86 -16.94 10.70 18.06
CA VAL A 86 -17.82 11.88 18.16
C VAL A 86 -19.29 11.45 18.22
N LEU A 87 -19.73 10.57 17.32
CA LEU A 87 -21.10 10.05 17.30
C LEU A 87 -21.47 9.30 18.58
N THR A 88 -20.50 8.60 19.20
CA THR A 88 -20.69 7.89 20.46
C THR A 88 -20.89 8.88 21.60
N ILE A 89 -20.02 9.89 21.70
CA ILE A 89 -20.12 10.94 22.73
C ILE A 89 -21.43 11.73 22.56
N SER A 90 -21.79 12.13 21.34
CA SER A 90 -23.03 12.86 21.07
C SER A 90 -24.31 12.07 21.35
N LYS A 91 -24.24 10.74 21.42
CA LYS A 91 -25.36 9.89 21.86
C LYS A 91 -25.44 9.72 23.37
N ALA A 92 -24.33 9.94 24.07
CA ALA A 92 -24.21 9.77 25.51
C ALA A 92 -24.55 11.05 26.29
N LEU A 93 -24.51 12.21 25.62
CA LEU A 93 -25.05 13.50 26.06
C LEU A 93 -26.55 13.59 25.75
#